data_AF-A0A967I4E3-F1
#
_entry.id   AF-A0A967I4E3-F1
#
_cell.length_a   1.000
_cell.length_b   1.000
_cell.length_c   1.000
_cell.angle_alpha   90.00
_cell.angle_beta   90.00
_cell.angle_gamma   90.00
#
_symmetry.space_group_name_H-M   'P 1'
#
loop_
_entity.id
_entity.type
_entity.pdbx_description
1 polymer ?
#
loop_
_entity_poly.entity_id
_entity_poly.type
_entity_poly.pdbx_seq_one_letter_code
_entity_poly.pdbx_strand_id
1 'polypeptide(L)'
;MPTCRVGRSNEPSGFTLVELAVVLVILAVILGLVLPEASSFFFRSDLKASSRKLAGAVAYARSQAMLEGRIWEITLDLDTDSFWAAAVKEEDSPDQKTVKKRTLAGEVRFIDVKKLPDEN
;
A
#
# COMPACT_ATOMS: atom_id res chain seq x y z
N MET A 1 -15.02 -78.27 8.27
CA MET A 1 -15.69 -76.99 8.58
C MET A 1 -14.61 -75.92 8.77
N PRO A 2 -14.48 -74.91 7.90
CA PRO A 2 -13.52 -73.83 8.11
C PRO A 2 -14.15 -72.76 9.01
N THR A 3 -13.49 -72.41 10.10
CA THR A 3 -13.85 -71.25 10.94
C THR A 3 -13.12 -70.01 10.42
N CYS A 4 -13.86 -68.96 10.08
CA CYS A 4 -13.31 -67.71 9.61
C CYS A 4 -12.38 -67.08 10.67
N ARG A 5 -11.16 -66.73 10.25
CA ARG A 5 -10.19 -65.99 11.05
C ARG A 5 -10.46 -64.49 10.81
N VAL A 6 -10.90 -63.77 11.83
CA VAL A 6 -11.08 -62.30 11.75
C VAL A 6 -9.70 -61.66 11.63
N GLY A 7 -9.46 -61.02 10.48
CA GLY A 7 -8.30 -60.17 10.25
C GLY A 7 -8.42 -58.91 11.10
N ARG A 8 -7.39 -58.62 11.88
CA ARG A 8 -7.26 -57.35 12.60
C ARG A 8 -6.76 -56.33 11.57
N SER A 9 -7.61 -55.37 11.17
CA SER A 9 -7.13 -54.28 10.31
C SER A 9 -6.13 -53.46 11.12
N ASN A 10 -4.90 -53.37 10.62
CA ASN A 10 -3.89 -52.47 11.15
C ASN A 10 -4.19 -51.08 10.60
N GLU A 11 -5.36 -50.54 10.96
CA GLU A 11 -5.79 -49.22 10.49
C GLU A 11 -4.89 -48.16 11.14
N PRO A 12 -4.37 -47.19 10.37
CA PRO A 12 -3.50 -46.16 10.91
C PRO A 12 -4.26 -45.42 12.02
N SER A 13 -3.65 -45.34 13.20
CA SER A 13 -4.22 -44.65 14.36
C SER A 13 -4.54 -43.19 14.01
N GLY A 14 -5.75 -42.75 14.32
CA GLY A 14 -6.16 -41.35 14.19
C GLY A 14 -5.48 -40.44 15.22
N PHE A 15 -5.63 -39.13 15.01
CA PHE A 15 -5.07 -38.10 15.89
C PHE A 15 -5.82 -38.02 17.22
N THR A 16 -5.08 -37.75 18.30
CA THR A 16 -5.69 -37.50 19.61
C THR A 16 -6.17 -36.05 19.72
N LEU A 17 -7.12 -35.78 20.63
CA LEU A 17 -7.54 -34.40 20.94
C LEU A 17 -6.37 -33.54 21.44
N VAL A 18 -5.46 -34.14 22.21
CA VAL A 18 -4.27 -33.46 22.74
C VAL A 18 -3.34 -33.04 21.60
N GLU A 19 -3.17 -33.89 20.59
CA GLU A 19 -2.32 -33.60 19.44
C GLU A 19 -2.85 -32.42 18.63
N LEU A 20 -4.16 -32.38 18.36
CA LEU A 20 -4.76 -31.22 17.71
C LEU A 20 -4.64 -29.94 18.56
N ALA A 21 -4.79 -30.04 19.88
CA ALA A 21 -4.60 -28.88 20.77
C ALA A 21 -3.17 -28.31 20.66
N VAL A 22 -2.15 -29.19 20.65
CA VAL A 22 -0.75 -28.78 20.49
C VAL A 22 -0.52 -28.15 19.12
N VAL A 23 -1.06 -28.73 18.04
CA VAL A 23 -0.94 -28.17 16.68
C VAL A 23 -1.57 -26.78 16.60
N LEU A 24 -2.74 -26.56 17.19
CA LEU A 24 -3.39 -25.25 17.21
C LEU A 24 -2.58 -24.22 18.01
N VAL A 25 -1.97 -24.62 19.13
CA VAL A 25 -1.08 -23.74 19.89
C VAL A 25 0.14 -23.35 19.06
N ILE A 26 0.79 -24.31 18.39
CA ILE A 26 1.93 -24.05 17.52
C ILE A 26 1.52 -23.12 16.37
N LEU A 27 0.38 -23.37 15.72
CA LEU A 27 -0.15 -22.50 14.66
C LEU A 27 -0.41 -21.08 15.19
N ALA A 28 -0.98 -20.93 16.38
CA ALA A 28 -1.25 -19.62 16.98
C ALA A 28 0.05 -18.85 17.24
N VAL A 29 1.10 -19.51 17.75
CA VAL A 29 2.41 -18.89 17.96
C VAL A 29 3.03 -18.47 16.63
N ILE A 30 3.01 -19.34 15.62
CA ILE A 30 3.56 -19.03 14.29
C ILE A 30 2.81 -17.84 13.69
N LEU A 31 1.48 -17.84 13.70
CA LEU A 31 0.68 -16.74 13.17
C LEU A 31 0.93 -15.43 13.94
N GLY A 32 1.07 -15.49 15.26
CA GLY A 32 1.41 -14.32 16.08
C GLY A 32 2.74 -13.67 15.71
N LEU A 33 3.71 -14.46 15.22
CA LEU A 33 5.01 -13.97 14.77
C LEU A 33 5.01 -13.54 13.29
N VAL A 34 4.24 -14.22 12.43
CA VAL A 34 4.23 -13.96 10.98
C VAL A 34 3.37 -12.74 10.62
N LEU A 35 2.23 -12.53 11.29
CA LEU A 35 1.32 -11.41 11.01
C LEU A 35 1.97 -10.01 11.08
N PRO A 36 2.78 -9.66 12.11
CA PRO A 36 3.41 -8.34 12.15
C PRO A 36 4.39 -8.12 10.98
N GLU A 37 5.19 -9.12 10.62
CA GLU A 37 6.14 -9.04 9.49
C GLU A 37 5.43 -8.99 8.13
N ALA A 38 4.36 -9.77 7.97
CA ALA A 38 3.57 -9.77 6.73
C ALA A 38 2.99 -8.38 6.43
N SER A 39 2.55 -7.65 7.46
CA SER A 39 2.07 -6.28 7.30
C SER A 39 3.16 -5.36 6.69
N SER A 40 4.37 -5.37 7.26
CA SER A 40 5.54 -4.61 6.78
C SER A 40 5.88 -4.88 5.31
N PHE A 41 5.73 -6.14 4.86
CA PHE A 41 6.03 -6.54 3.49
C PHE A 41 5.05 -5.93 2.46
N PHE A 42 3.76 -5.83 2.79
CA PHE A 42 2.79 -5.13 1.94
C PHE A 42 3.07 -3.62 1.89
N PHE A 43 3.46 -3.01 3.01
CA PHE A 43 3.70 -1.56 3.12
C PHE A 43 4.93 -1.06 2.35
N ARG A 44 6.01 -1.86 2.22
CA ARG A 44 7.18 -1.46 1.41
C ARG A 44 6.84 -1.16 -0.06
N SER A 45 5.77 -1.76 -0.58
CA SER A 45 5.33 -1.54 -1.96
C SER A 45 4.65 -0.18 -2.15
N ASP A 46 4.02 0.36 -1.10
CA ASP A 46 3.22 1.59 -1.15
C ASP A 46 4.07 2.84 -1.32
N LEU A 47 5.27 2.90 -0.72
CA LEU A 47 6.16 4.06 -0.87
C LEU A 47 6.64 4.22 -2.31
N LYS A 48 7.09 3.13 -2.95
CA LYS A 48 7.53 3.15 -4.35
C LYS A 48 6.37 3.48 -5.29
N ALA A 49 5.19 2.95 -5.02
CA ALA A 49 3.99 3.26 -5.79
C ALA A 49 3.61 4.74 -5.64
N SER A 50 3.63 5.28 -4.42
CA SER A 50 3.31 6.68 -4.12
C SER A 50 4.31 7.65 -4.74
N SER A 51 5.61 7.36 -4.65
CA SER A 51 6.67 8.12 -5.33
C SER A 51 6.46 8.16 -6.85
N ARG A 52 6.12 7.01 -7.47
CA ARG A 52 5.84 6.96 -8.92
C ARG A 52 4.57 7.72 -9.31
N LYS A 53 3.54 7.71 -8.47
CA LYS A 53 2.32 8.52 -8.66
C LYS A 53 2.63 10.02 -8.60
N LEU A 54 3.45 10.45 -7.63
CA LEU A 54 3.87 11.84 -7.50
C LEU A 54 4.70 12.29 -8.70
N ALA A 55 5.70 11.51 -9.10
CA ALA A 55 6.50 11.78 -10.31
C ALA A 55 5.63 11.88 -11.57
N GLY A 56 4.62 11.02 -11.70
CA GLY A 56 3.63 11.09 -12.78
C GLY A 56 2.79 12.37 -12.75
N ALA A 57 2.41 12.86 -11.57
CA ALA A 57 1.69 14.12 -11.43
C ALA A 57 2.56 15.34 -11.77
N VAL A 58 3.84 15.35 -11.37
CA VAL A 58 4.82 16.37 -11.77
C VAL A 58 4.99 16.38 -13.28
N ALA A 59 5.18 15.21 -13.91
CA ALA A 59 5.30 15.11 -15.36
C ALA A 59 4.04 15.61 -16.07
N TYR A 60 2.86 15.27 -15.56
CA TYR A 60 1.59 15.74 -16.09
C TYR A 60 1.46 17.27 -15.99
N ALA A 61 1.73 17.84 -14.82
CA ALA A 61 1.70 19.29 -14.59
C ALA A 61 2.66 20.02 -15.54
N ARG A 62 3.88 19.49 -15.72
CA ARG A 62 4.86 20.02 -16.69
C ARG A 62 4.32 20.00 -18.12
N SER A 63 3.73 18.88 -18.55
CA SER A 63 3.14 18.79 -19.88
C SER A 63 1.98 19.77 -20.05
N GLN A 64 1.12 19.93 -19.05
CA GLN A 64 0.03 20.91 -19.12
C GLN A 64 0.54 22.36 -19.14
N ALA A 65 1.57 22.68 -18.34
CA ALA A 65 2.21 24.00 -18.37
C ALA A 65 2.79 24.33 -19.75
N MET A 66 3.43 23.36 -20.40
CA MET A 66 3.95 23.51 -21.77
C MET A 66 2.84 23.68 -22.82
N LEU A 67 1.74 22.94 -22.68
CA LEU A 67 0.62 22.98 -23.62
C LEU A 67 -0.21 24.27 -23.49
N GLU A 68 -0.48 24.70 -22.27
CA GLU A 68 -1.30 25.88 -21.99
C GLU A 68 -0.48 27.18 -21.97
N GLY A 69 0.85 27.09 -21.90
CA GLY A 69 1.73 28.25 -21.78
C GLY A 69 1.58 29.01 -20.45
N ARG A 70 1.04 28.35 -19.42
CA ARG A 70 0.79 28.92 -18.08
C ARG A 70 1.51 28.15 -16.99
N ILE A 71 1.73 28.82 -15.87
CA ILE A 71 2.36 28.20 -14.70
C ILE A 71 1.38 27.19 -14.09
N TRP A 72 1.86 25.97 -13.86
CA TRP A 72 1.16 24.95 -13.07
C TRP A 72 1.92 24.73 -11.76
N GLU A 73 1.17 24.70 -10.67
CA GLU A 73 1.68 24.48 -9.31
C GLU A 73 1.25 23.10 -8.81
N ILE A 74 2.17 22.44 -8.09
CA ILE A 74 1.86 21.23 -7.33
C ILE A 74 1.77 21.58 -5.86
N THR A 75 0.58 21.40 -5.29
CA THR A 75 0.33 21.61 -3.87
C THR A 75 0.44 20.27 -3.15
N LEU A 76 1.22 20.26 -2.07
CA LEU A 76 1.43 19.12 -1.17
C LEU A 76 0.82 19.49 0.18
N ASP A 77 -0.22 18.77 0.57
CA ASP A 77 -0.92 18.91 1.84
C ASP A 77 -0.39 17.83 2.79
N LEU A 78 0.51 18.25 3.68
CA LEU A 78 1.21 17.41 4.66
C LEU A 78 0.27 16.91 5.77
N ASP A 79 -0.80 17.64 6.07
CA ASP A 79 -1.75 17.29 7.12
C ASP A 79 -2.68 16.15 6.69
N THR A 80 -3.04 16.13 5.40
CA THR A 80 -3.97 15.15 4.82
C THR A 80 -3.31 14.16 3.87
N ASP A 81 -1.97 14.11 3.84
CA ASP A 81 -1.16 13.22 2.98
C ASP A 81 -1.65 13.21 1.52
N SER A 82 -2.00 14.38 1.03
CA SER A 82 -2.66 14.55 -0.26
C SER A 82 -1.95 15.57 -1.13
N PHE A 83 -2.05 15.40 -2.44
CA PHE A 83 -1.41 16.29 -3.40
C PHE A 83 -2.27 16.46 -4.64
N TRP A 84 -2.09 17.60 -5.31
CA TRP A 84 -2.78 17.90 -6.55
C TRP A 84 -1.99 18.90 -7.38
N ALA A 85 -2.25 18.96 -8.69
CA ALA A 85 -1.60 19.89 -9.62
C ALA A 85 -2.64 20.80 -10.26
N ALA A 86 -2.53 22.11 -10.05
CA ALA A 86 -3.46 23.11 -10.57
C ALA A 86 -2.72 24.12 -11.45
N ALA A 87 -3.38 24.65 -12.47
CA ALA A 87 -2.90 25.89 -13.10
C ALA A 87 -2.96 27.01 -12.05
N VAL A 88 -1.92 27.84 -11.98
CA VAL A 88 -1.93 29.05 -11.16
C VAL A 88 -3.04 29.94 -11.70
N LYS A 89 -3.98 30.31 -10.84
CA LYS A 89 -5.04 31.25 -11.21
C LYS A 89 -4.40 32.61 -11.49
N GLU A 90 -4.35 32.98 -12.76
CA GLU A 90 -4.37 34.39 -13.14
C GLU A 90 -5.76 34.93 -12.80
N GLU A 91 -5.81 36.13 -12.23
CA GLU A 91 -6.94 36.77 -11.53
C GLU A 91 -8.24 36.89 -12.39
N ASP A 92 -8.20 36.50 -13.67
CA ASP A 92 -9.25 36.72 -14.67
C ASP A 92 -9.69 35.48 -15.47
N SER A 93 -9.53 34.24 -14.96
CA SER A 93 -9.94 33.01 -15.68
C SER A 93 -11.00 32.17 -14.94
N PRO A 94 -12.16 31.85 -15.56
CA PRO A 94 -13.25 31.09 -14.94
C PRO A 94 -13.08 29.56 -15.03
N ASP A 95 -12.02 29.05 -15.66
CA ASP A 95 -11.90 27.62 -15.95
C ASP A 95 -11.28 26.85 -14.77
N GLN A 96 -12.12 26.60 -13.77
CA GLN A 96 -11.80 25.75 -12.63
C GLN A 96 -11.81 24.29 -13.10
N LYS A 97 -10.76 23.85 -13.82
CA LYS A 97 -10.55 22.41 -14.04
C LYS A 97 -10.40 21.76 -12.67
N THR A 98 -11.44 21.04 -12.25
CA THR A 98 -11.53 20.38 -10.95
C THR A 98 -10.33 19.48 -10.74
N VAL A 99 -9.33 19.96 -10.01
CA VAL A 99 -8.13 19.18 -9.77
C VAL A 99 -8.50 18.05 -8.83
N LYS A 100 -8.43 16.82 -9.34
CA LYS A 100 -8.73 15.63 -8.55
C LYS A 100 -7.64 15.46 -7.49
N LYS A 101 -7.93 15.87 -6.25
CA LYS A 101 -7.07 15.67 -5.08
C LYS A 101 -6.73 14.17 -4.98
N ARG A 102 -5.43 13.85 -5.00
CA ARG A 102 -4.94 12.47 -4.88
C ARG A 102 -4.32 12.30 -3.49
N THR A 103 -4.74 11.27 -2.79
CA THR A 103 -4.15 10.90 -1.50
C THR A 103 -3.06 9.85 -1.71
N LEU A 104 -2.01 9.93 -0.90
CA LEU A 104 -0.98 8.90 -0.83
C LEU A 104 -1.59 7.56 -0.39
N ALA A 105 -0.98 6.45 -0.79
CA ALA A 105 -1.51 5.13 -0.45
C ALA A 105 -1.03 4.67 0.94
N GLY A 106 -1.95 4.09 1.72
CA GLY A 106 -1.62 3.41 2.98
C GLY A 106 -1.11 4.35 4.08
N GLU A 107 0.01 3.98 4.70
CA GLU A 107 0.68 4.71 5.79
C GLU A 107 1.76 5.68 5.29
N VAL A 108 1.87 5.89 3.97
CA VAL A 108 2.86 6.80 3.41
C VAL A 108 2.48 8.24 3.71
N ARG A 109 3.32 8.90 4.51
CA ARG A 109 3.16 10.31 4.85
C ARG A 109 4.23 11.19 4.28
N PHE A 110 3.90 12.45 4.03
CA PHE A 110 4.91 13.47 3.77
C PHE A 110 5.58 13.83 5.09
N ILE A 111 6.89 13.59 5.22
CA ILE A 111 7.66 13.88 6.45
C ILE A 111 8.30 15.27 6.37
N ASP A 112 8.90 15.58 5.23
CA ASP A 112 9.63 16.82 5.01
C ASP A 112 9.61 17.19 3.53
N VAL A 113 9.58 18.50 3.26
CA VAL A 113 9.67 19.06 1.91
C VAL A 113 10.79 20.09 1.92
N LYS A 114 11.96 19.68 1.40
CA LYS A 114 13.11 20.57 1.29
C LYS A 114 13.07 21.30 -0.04
N LYS A 115 12.89 22.63 0.00
CA LYS A 115 13.12 23.48 -1.18
C LYS A 115 14.60 23.42 -1.52
N LEU A 116 14.94 22.98 -2.73
CA LEU A 116 16.33 23.05 -3.22
C LEU A 116 16.72 24.54 -3.29
N PRO A 117 17.90 24.94 -2.80
CA PRO A 117 18.37 26.31 -2.95
C PRO A 117 18.39 26.66 -4.44
N ASP A 118 17.90 27.86 -4.78
CA ASP A 118 17.97 28.39 -6.14
C ASP A 118 19.46 28.47 -6.52
N GLU A 119 19.87 27.67 -7.50
CA GLU A 119 21.24 27.66 -8.03
C GLU A 119 21.47 29.00 -8.74
N ASN A 120 22.40 29.80 -8.21
CA ASN A 120 22.73 31.15 -8.67
C ASN A 120 23.72 31.14 -9.83
#